data_AF-A0A2N0PIZ2-F1
#
_entry.id   AF-A0A2N0PIZ2-F1
#
_cell.length_a   1.000
_cell.length_b   1.000
_cell.length_c   1.000
_cell.angle_alpha   90.00
_cell.angle_beta   90.00
_cell.angle_gamma   90.00
#
_symmetry.space_group_name_H-M   'P 1'
#
loop_
_entity.id
_entity.type
_entity.pdbx_description
1 polymer ?
#
loop_
_entity_poly.entity_id
_entity_poly.type
_entity_poly.pdbx_seq_one_letter_code
_entity_poly.pdbx_strand_id
1 'polypeptide(L)'
;MTSHKTVVLELLASANKKELNEHFERVLNYAEMLSADDKWIVNFTCEDDAIKNPHWPPNDRKFESVNVVHFYHDRKFENVRMSARYITDSGTFSYITDQVIQLQ
;
A
#
# COMPACT_ATOMS: atom_id res chain seq x y z
N MET A 1 -17.09 -18.38 -17.59
CA MET A 1 -17.39 -16.99 -17.21
C MET A 1 -16.22 -16.50 -16.39
N THR A 2 -15.50 -15.47 -16.84
CA THR A 2 -14.45 -14.85 -16.02
C THR A 2 -15.12 -14.09 -14.89
N SER A 3 -14.87 -14.48 -13.64
CA SER A 3 -15.31 -13.74 -12.46
C SER A 3 -14.70 -12.35 -12.53
N HIS A 4 -15.53 -11.31 -12.67
CA HIS A 4 -15.04 -9.93 -12.59
C HIS A 4 -14.45 -9.72 -11.19
N LYS A 5 -13.21 -9.24 -11.13
CA LYS A 5 -12.53 -8.93 -9.87
C LYS A 5 -12.67 -7.45 -9.57
N THR A 6 -13.26 -7.12 -8.44
CA THR A 6 -13.43 -5.74 -7.98
C THR A 6 -12.26 -5.38 -7.07
N VAL A 7 -11.58 -4.27 -7.35
CA VAL A 7 -10.44 -3.80 -6.56
C VAL A 7 -10.73 -2.40 -6.05
N VAL A 8 -10.47 -2.15 -4.77
CA VAL A 8 -10.46 -0.80 -4.20
C VAL A 8 -9.03 -0.30 -4.14
N LEU A 9 -8.81 0.89 -4.69
CA LEU A 9 -7.51 1.55 -4.70
C LEU A 9 -7.63 2.90 -3.99
N GLU A 10 -6.83 3.13 -2.97
CA GLU A 10 -6.64 4.46 -2.39
C GLU A 10 -5.25 4.99 -2.74
N LEU A 11 -5.23 6.10 -3.48
CA LEU A 11 -4.00 6.79 -3.89
C LEU A 11 -3.75 7.98 -2.98
N LEU A 12 -2.54 8.03 -2.42
CA LEU A 12 -2.10 9.02 -1.45
C LEU A 12 -0.80 9.69 -1.91
N ALA A 13 -0.61 10.95 -1.51
CA ALA A 13 0.57 11.74 -1.79
C ALA A 13 1.11 12.35 -0.49
N SER A 14 2.25 11.83 -0.04
CA SER A 14 2.98 12.18 1.18
C SER A 14 2.12 12.09 2.44
N ALA A 15 1.26 11.07 2.53
CA ALA A 15 0.45 10.85 3.71
C ALA A 15 1.33 10.54 4.93
N ASN A 16 1.08 11.23 6.05
CA ASN A 16 1.72 10.95 7.32
C ASN A 16 1.13 9.69 7.98
N LYS A 17 1.74 9.22 9.08
CA LYS A 17 1.31 7.98 9.75
C LYS A 17 -0.14 8.01 10.24
N LYS A 18 -0.62 9.17 10.71
CA LYS A 18 -2.00 9.32 11.18
C LYS A 18 -2.97 9.19 10.00
N GLU A 19 -2.70 9.90 8.91
CA GLU A 19 -3.50 9.84 7.68
C GLU A 19 -3.51 8.42 7.12
N LEU A 20 -2.35 7.75 7.03
CA LEU A 20 -2.27 6.36 6.56
C LEU A 20 -3.16 5.42 7.38
N ASN A 21 -3.19 5.56 8.71
CA ASN A 21 -4.09 4.77 9.55
C ASN A 21 -5.56 5.02 9.24
N GLU A 22 -5.97 6.28 9.04
CA GLU A 22 -7.34 6.64 8.64
C GLU A 22 -7.69 6.01 7.27
N HIS A 23 -6.73 6.02 6.33
CA HIS A 23 -6.90 5.41 5.01
C HIS A 23 -6.96 3.87 5.05
N PHE A 24 -6.24 3.22 5.97
CA PHE A 24 -6.35 1.77 6.18
C PHE A 24 -7.76 1.37 6.63
N GLU A 25 -8.43 2.18 7.44
CA GLU A 25 -9.82 1.92 7.81
C GLU A 25 -10.79 2.21 6.66
N ARG A 26 -10.54 3.29 5.93
CA ARG A 26 -11.40 3.72 4.84
C ARG A 26 -11.41 2.71 3.67
N VAL A 27 -10.26 2.17 3.31
CA VAL A 27 -10.17 1.15 2.24
C VAL A 27 -10.91 -0.13 2.62
N LEU A 28 -10.94 -0.50 3.90
CA LEU A 28 -11.74 -1.64 4.39
C LEU A 28 -13.24 -1.37 4.22
N ASN A 29 -13.70 -0.18 4.63
CA ASN A 29 -15.11 0.20 4.50
C ASN A 29 -15.55 0.19 3.03
N TYR A 30 -14.75 0.75 2.13
CA TYR A 30 -15.06 0.73 0.69
C TYR A 30 -15.04 -0.69 0.12
N ALA A 31 -14.09 -1.53 0.54
CA ALA A 31 -14.04 -2.91 0.09
C ALA A 31 -15.28 -3.71 0.53
N GLU A 32 -15.77 -3.48 1.75
CA GLU A 32 -17.02 -4.08 2.22
C GLU A 32 -18.22 -3.61 1.40
N MET A 33 -18.39 -2.29 1.21
CA MET A 33 -19.49 -1.71 0.44
C MET A 33 -19.55 -2.22 -1.01
N LEU A 34 -18.39 -2.44 -1.62
CA LEU A 34 -18.27 -2.84 -3.02
C LEU A 34 -18.10 -4.35 -3.20
N SER A 35 -18.07 -5.13 -2.11
CA SER A 35 -17.74 -6.56 -2.14
C SER A 35 -16.44 -6.83 -2.92
N ALA A 36 -15.40 -6.04 -2.62
CA ALA A 36 -14.15 -6.06 -3.36
C ALA A 36 -13.31 -7.31 -3.04
N ASP A 37 -12.72 -7.88 -4.08
CA ASP A 37 -11.80 -9.01 -4.00
C ASP A 37 -10.42 -8.61 -3.49
N ASP A 38 -10.01 -7.36 -3.75
CA ASP A 38 -8.69 -6.84 -3.40
C ASP A 38 -8.75 -5.36 -3.00
N LYS A 39 -7.78 -4.94 -2.19
CA LYS A 39 -7.74 -3.60 -1.62
C LYS A 39 -6.32 -3.15 -1.37
N TRP A 40 -6.01 -2.00 -1.94
CA TRP A 40 -4.67 -1.45 -2.02
C TRP A 40 -4.61 -0.02 -1.52
N ILE A 41 -3.58 0.26 -0.74
CA ILE A 41 -3.10 1.61 -0.46
C ILE A 41 -1.86 1.83 -1.31
N VAL A 42 -1.86 2.90 -2.11
CA VAL A 42 -0.71 3.35 -2.89
C VAL A 42 -0.32 4.72 -2.37
N ASN A 43 0.83 4.81 -1.71
CA ASN A 43 1.32 6.08 -1.18
C ASN A 43 2.61 6.48 -1.90
N PHE A 44 2.55 7.55 -2.67
CA PHE A 44 3.74 8.24 -3.17
C PHE A 44 4.23 9.21 -2.11
N THR A 45 5.51 9.22 -1.80
CA THR A 45 6.04 10.08 -0.73
C THR A 45 7.46 10.52 -1.00
N CYS A 46 7.79 11.73 -0.55
CA CYS A 46 9.16 12.23 -0.52
C CYS A 46 9.74 12.27 0.91
N GLU A 47 9.04 11.69 1.88
CA GLU A 47 9.48 11.62 3.29
C GLU A 47 10.65 10.63 3.43
N ASP A 48 11.78 11.07 3.99
CA ASP A 48 13.00 10.26 4.09
C ASP A 48 12.82 9.00 4.96
N ASP A 49 11.95 9.07 5.96
CA ASP A 49 11.65 7.94 6.84
C ASP A 49 10.89 6.81 6.12
N ALA A 50 10.24 7.09 4.99
CA ALA A 50 9.45 6.11 4.25
C ALA A 50 10.32 4.98 3.65
N ILE A 51 11.60 5.25 3.37
CA ILE A 51 12.54 4.23 2.89
C ILE A 51 12.94 3.29 4.03
N LYS A 52 13.37 3.85 5.16
CA LYS A 52 13.97 3.08 6.27
C LYS A 52 12.91 2.36 7.10
N ASN A 53 11.78 3.05 7.34
CA ASN A 53 10.70 2.60 8.20
C ASN A 53 9.34 2.87 7.53
N PRO A 54 9.01 2.17 6.44
CA PRO A 54 7.70 2.26 5.82
C PRO A 54 6.58 1.97 6.82
N HIS A 55 5.51 2.75 6.76
CA HIS A 55 4.40 2.65 7.71
C HIS A 55 3.37 1.61 7.24
N TRP A 56 3.42 0.44 7.85
CA TRP A 56 2.52 -0.66 7.54
C TRP A 56 1.21 -0.59 8.33
N PRO A 57 0.12 -1.20 7.83
CA PRO A 57 -1.07 -1.41 8.63
C PRO A 57 -0.75 -2.20 9.91
N PRO A 58 -1.45 -1.92 11.02
CA PRO A 58 -1.27 -2.67 12.25
C PRO A 58 -1.34 -4.18 12.01
N ASN A 59 -0.49 -4.95 12.71
CA ASN A 59 -0.54 -6.41 12.69
C ASN A 59 -1.63 -6.90 13.66
N ASP A 60 -2.85 -6.44 13.43
CA ASP A 60 -4.06 -6.96 14.03
C ASP A 60 -4.87 -7.68 12.95
N ARG A 61 -5.81 -8.54 13.37
CA ARG A 61 -6.61 -9.34 12.43
C ARG A 61 -7.47 -8.49 11.49
N LYS A 62 -7.66 -7.19 11.75
CA LYS A 62 -8.55 -6.30 10.99
C LYS A 62 -7.91 -5.92 9.66
N PHE A 63 -6.62 -5.60 9.65
CA PHE A 63 -5.93 -5.14 8.44
C PHE A 63 -5.18 -6.25 7.70
N GLU A 64 -5.44 -7.52 8.03
CA GLU A 64 -4.77 -8.65 7.40
C GLU A 64 -5.06 -8.80 5.91
N SER A 65 -6.12 -8.16 5.44
CA SER A 65 -6.56 -8.24 4.05
C SER A 65 -6.21 -6.99 3.23
N VAL A 66 -5.45 -6.04 3.81
CA VAL A 66 -5.03 -4.79 3.16
C VAL A 66 -3.60 -4.90 2.63
N ASN A 67 -3.47 -4.69 1.33
CA ASN A 67 -2.20 -4.59 0.62
C ASN A 67 -1.74 -3.12 0.58
N VAL A 68 -0.44 -2.89 0.69
CA VAL A 68 0.14 -1.54 0.71
C VAL A 68 1.39 -1.50 -0.14
N VAL A 69 1.52 -0.45 -0.96
CA VAL A 69 2.76 -0.09 -1.62
C VAL A 69 3.10 1.37 -1.34
N HIS A 70 4.34 1.59 -0.92
CA HIS A 70 4.96 2.89 -0.77
C HIS A 70 5.94 3.09 -1.92
N PHE A 71 5.75 4.17 -2.66
CA PHE A 71 6.72 4.68 -3.61
C PHE A 71 7.39 5.90 -3.00
N TYR A 72 8.61 5.72 -2.51
CA TYR A 72 9.47 6.86 -2.23
C TYR A 72 9.95 7.45 -3.56
N HIS A 73 9.99 8.77 -3.66
CA HIS A 73 10.74 9.46 -4.70
C HIS A 73 11.42 10.70 -4.14
N ASP A 74 12.60 11.03 -4.67
CA ASP A 74 13.17 12.34 -4.43
C ASP A 74 12.43 13.43 -5.23
N ARG A 75 12.71 14.70 -4.93
CA ARG A 75 11.99 15.84 -5.54
C ARG A 75 12.19 15.96 -7.05
N LYS A 76 13.28 15.40 -7.57
CA LYS A 76 13.60 15.41 -8.99
C LYS A 76 13.10 14.16 -9.72
N PHE A 77 12.57 13.20 -8.97
CA PHE A 77 12.17 11.89 -9.49
C PHE A 77 13.35 11.18 -10.17
N GLU A 78 14.57 11.35 -9.67
CA GLU A 78 15.80 10.69 -10.14
C GLU A 78 16.06 9.39 -9.36
N ASN A 79 15.55 9.31 -8.13
CA ASN A 79 15.63 8.14 -7.27
C ASN A 79 14.23 7.76 -6.79
N VAL A 80 13.71 6.66 -7.33
CA VAL A 80 12.42 6.08 -6.94
C VAL A 80 12.64 4.72 -6.31
N ARG A 81 12.04 4.49 -5.15
CA ARG A 81 12.14 3.24 -4.39
C ARG A 81 10.78 2.73 -3.98
N MET A 82 10.63 1.41 -3.97
CA MET A 82 9.39 0.72 -3.65
C MET A 82 9.56 -0.15 -2.42
N SER A 83 8.64 0.01 -1.48
CA SER A 83 8.40 -0.96 -0.41
C SER A 83 6.95 -1.39 -0.48
N ALA A 84 6.69 -2.69 -0.45
CA ALA A 84 5.34 -3.24 -0.51
C ALA A 84 5.13 -4.30 0.58
N ARG A 85 3.91 -4.36 1.12
CA ARG A 85 3.38 -5.47 1.91
C ARG A 85 2.15 -5.98 1.20
N TYR A 86 2.12 -7.27 0.87
CA TYR A 86 0.99 -7.87 0.16
C TYR A 86 0.75 -9.31 0.60
N ILE A 87 -0.46 -9.79 0.35
CA ILE A 87 -0.89 -11.14 0.68
C ILE A 87 -0.63 -12.06 -0.51
N THR A 88 -0.04 -13.21 -0.25
CA THR A 88 0.18 -14.26 -1.26
C THR A 88 -1.00 -15.22 -1.32
N ASP A 89 -1.03 -16.09 -2.34
CA ASP A 89 -2.05 -17.13 -2.50
C ASP A 89 -2.16 -18.07 -1.28
N SER A 90 -1.08 -18.20 -0.50
CA SER A 90 -1.05 -18.96 0.77
C SER A 90 -1.70 -18.22 1.96
N GLY A 91 -2.22 -17.01 1.77
CA GLY A 91 -2.81 -16.19 2.83
C GLY A 91 -1.79 -15.58 3.79
N THR A 92 -0.50 -15.58 3.43
CA THR A 92 0.59 -15.05 4.25
C THR A 92 1.08 -13.71 3.72
N PHE A 93 1.63 -12.86 4.59
CA PHE A 93 2.26 -11.61 4.16
C PHE A 93 3.62 -11.87 3.51
N SER A 94 3.82 -11.22 2.37
CA SER A 94 5.11 -11.02 1.72
C SER A 94 5.47 -9.54 1.71
N TYR A 95 6.77 -9.28 1.67
CA TYR A 95 7.33 -7.94 1.72
C TYR A 95 8.35 -7.75 0.62
N ILE A 96 8.29 -6.58 -0.03
CA ILE A 96 9.39 -6.00 -0.80
C ILE A 96 9.84 -4.77 -0.03
N THR A 97 11.14 -4.60 0.18
CA THR A 97 11.67 -3.48 0.96
C THR A 97 12.79 -2.80 0.20
N ASP A 98 12.70 -1.47 0.07
CA ASP A 98 13.75 -0.62 -0.49
C ASP A 98 14.20 -1.02 -1.92
N GLN A 99 13.26 -1.49 -2.73
CA GLN A 99 13.53 -1.89 -4.11
C GLN A 99 13.70 -0.65 -4.99
N VAL A 100 14.88 -0.47 -5.58
CA VAL A 100 15.11 0.59 -6.56
C VAL A 100 14.28 0.32 -7.83
N ILE A 101 13.50 1.31 -8.25
CA ILE A 101 12.80 1.31 -9.53
C ILE A 101 13.72 1.94 -10.59
N GLN A 102 14.00 1.18 -11.64
CA GLN A 102 14.77 1.68 -12.77
C GLN A 102 13.89 2.62 -13.61
N LEU A 103 14.35 3.86 -13.78
CA LEU A 103 13.72 4.85 -14.64
C LEU A 103 14.26 4.69 -16.07
N GLN A 104 13.40 4.90 -17.06
CA GLN A 104 13.73 4.78 -18.49
C GLN A 104 14.19 6.13 -19.07
#